data_AF-A0A023FG01-F1
#
_entry.id   AF-A0A023FG01-F1
#
_cell.length_a   1.000
_cell.length_b   1.000
_cell.length_c   1.000
_cell.angle_alpha   90.00
_cell.angle_beta   90.00
_cell.angle_gamma   90.00
#
_symmetry.space_group_name_H-M   'P 1'
#
loop_
_entity.id
_entity.type
_entity.pdbx_description
1 polymer ?
#
loop_
_entity_poly.entity_id
_entity_poly.type
_entity_poly.pdbx_seq_one_letter_code
_entity_poly.pdbx_strand_id
1 'polypeptide(L)'
;MNSLTSLALLVFVASAFLLVEAGRNGRGKQVREKIPDEDEYVGSVEECATTNERNCSYHRRQGCDCMPPLPNGRNRFLNYFYSPKKNRCFLSPAGLDSGCNSFENEDDCWRECVRKKPRSKRVVGKQKKN
;
A
#
# COMPACT_ATOMS: atom_id res chain seq x y z
N MET A 1 -16.91 46.55 20.84
CA MET A 1 -16.90 45.91 19.50
C MET A 1 -15.96 44.69 19.54
N ASN A 2 -16.24 43.70 20.38
CA ASN A 2 -15.24 42.66 20.75
C ASN A 2 -15.72 41.23 20.44
N SER A 3 -16.86 41.08 19.76
CA SER A 3 -17.53 39.80 19.53
C SER A 3 -17.01 39.08 18.26
N LEU A 4 -16.60 39.83 17.24
CA LEU A 4 -16.25 39.27 15.92
C LEU A 4 -14.87 38.60 15.89
N THR A 5 -13.91 39.09 16.67
CA THR A 5 -12.54 38.52 16.72
C THR A 5 -12.50 37.17 17.41
N SER A 6 -13.32 36.98 18.44
CA SER A 6 -13.42 35.70 19.18
C SER A 6 -14.02 34.59 18.32
N LEU A 7 -15.02 34.94 17.49
CA LEU A 7 -15.68 33.98 16.60
C LEU A 7 -14.76 33.53 15.44
N ALA A 8 -13.95 34.45 14.91
CA ALA A 8 -12.96 34.13 13.88
C ALA A 8 -11.85 33.19 14.40
N LEU A 9 -11.38 33.38 15.63
CA LEU A 9 -10.39 32.50 16.26
C LEU A 9 -10.94 31.08 16.44
N LEU A 10 -12.19 30.94 16.89
CA LEU A 10 -12.84 29.63 17.06
C LEU A 10 -12.99 28.87 15.75
N VAL A 11 -13.39 29.57 14.67
CA VAL A 11 -13.49 28.96 13.33
C VAL A 11 -12.12 28.52 12.81
N PHE A 12 -11.07 29.31 13.05
CA PHE A 12 -9.72 28.96 12.62
C PHE A 12 -9.17 27.72 13.37
N VAL A 13 -9.41 27.65 14.67
CA VAL A 13 -9.01 26.51 15.53
C VAL A 13 -9.76 25.24 15.12
N ALA A 14 -11.08 25.32 14.90
CA ALA A 14 -11.88 24.19 14.44
C ALA A 14 -11.41 23.67 13.06
N SER A 15 -11.04 24.58 12.15
CA SER A 15 -10.52 24.23 10.82
C SER A 15 -9.17 23.50 10.90
N ALA A 16 -8.30 23.92 11.81
CA ALA A 16 -7.00 23.28 12.03
C ALA A 16 -7.15 21.85 12.58
N PHE A 17 -8.09 21.63 13.51
CA PHE A 17 -8.34 20.29 14.05
C PHE A 17 -8.84 19.30 12.98
N LEU A 18 -9.74 19.74 12.08
CA LEU A 18 -10.22 18.90 10.97
C LEU A 18 -9.10 18.49 10.00
N LEU A 19 -8.13 19.38 9.73
CA LEU A 19 -6.98 19.07 8.87
C LEU A 19 -6.01 18.09 9.53
N VAL A 20 -5.77 18.23 10.84
CA VAL A 20 -4.89 17.32 11.59
C VAL A 20 -5.49 15.92 11.70
N GLU A 21 -6.81 15.81 11.87
CA GLU A 21 -7.49 14.52 11.94
C GLU A 21 -7.48 13.79 10.59
N ALA A 22 -7.69 14.51 9.49
CA ALA A 22 -7.55 13.98 8.14
C ALA A 22 -6.11 13.50 7.83
N GLY A 23 -5.09 14.19 8.37
CA GLY A 23 -3.68 13.79 8.25
C GLY A 23 -3.32 12.55 9.07
N ARG A 24 -3.91 12.36 10.25
CA ARG A 24 -3.65 11.19 11.12
C ARG A 24 -4.29 9.91 10.59
N ASN A 25 -5.47 9.99 9.98
CA ASN A 25 -6.15 8.83 9.41
C ASN A 25 -5.54 8.34 8.07
N GLY A 26 -4.70 9.14 7.41
CA GLY A 26 -3.97 8.73 6.20
C GLY A 26 -2.76 7.83 6.46
N ARG A 27 -2.16 7.90 7.66
CA ARG A 27 -1.10 6.98 8.10
C ARG A 27 -1.77 5.73 8.69
N GLY A 28 -2.37 4.94 7.82
CA GLY A 28 -2.91 3.64 8.19
C GLY A 28 -1.87 2.88 8.97
N LYS A 29 -2.24 2.41 10.18
CA LYS A 29 -1.47 1.41 10.93
C LYS A 29 -0.96 0.40 9.92
N GLN A 30 0.37 0.21 9.83
CA GLN A 30 0.94 -0.94 9.14
C GLN A 30 0.32 -2.17 9.82
N VAL A 31 -0.73 -2.71 9.22
CA VAL A 31 -1.37 -3.93 9.68
C VAL A 31 -0.32 -4.99 9.42
N ARG A 32 0.35 -5.46 10.47
CA ARG A 32 1.34 -6.52 10.37
C ARG A 32 0.61 -7.82 10.02
N GLU A 33 0.54 -8.14 8.75
CA GLU A 33 0.12 -9.46 8.31
C GLU A 33 1.30 -10.41 8.50
N LYS A 34 1.10 -11.44 9.33
CA LYS A 34 2.18 -12.37 9.69
C LYS A 34 2.41 -13.45 8.64
N ILE A 35 1.38 -13.76 7.85
CA ILE A 35 1.36 -14.94 6.96
C ILE A 35 0.57 -14.55 5.69
N PRO A 36 1.17 -14.62 4.50
CA PRO A 36 0.47 -14.48 3.23
C PRO A 36 -0.63 -15.54 3.06
N ASP A 37 -1.75 -15.18 2.42
CA ASP A 37 -2.88 -16.07 2.13
C ASP A 37 -2.62 -16.77 0.79
N GLU A 38 -2.41 -18.08 0.74
CA GLU A 38 -1.93 -18.73 -0.48
C GLU A 38 -2.89 -18.57 -1.67
N ASP A 39 -4.20 -18.53 -1.39
CA ASP A 39 -5.26 -18.45 -2.39
C ASP A 39 -5.32 -17.08 -3.12
N GLU A 40 -4.56 -16.07 -2.69
CA GLU A 40 -4.57 -14.75 -3.33
C GLU A 40 -3.61 -14.62 -4.53
N TYR A 41 -2.71 -15.59 -4.71
CA TYR A 41 -1.63 -15.53 -5.68
C TYR A 41 -1.91 -16.44 -6.87
N VAL A 42 -1.89 -15.87 -8.08
CA VAL A 42 -2.26 -16.56 -9.33
C VAL A 42 -1.08 -16.73 -10.28
N GLY A 43 0.11 -16.28 -9.89
CA GLY A 43 1.33 -16.41 -10.68
C GLY A 43 1.69 -17.88 -10.90
N SER A 44 2.00 -18.23 -12.15
CA SER A 44 2.42 -19.59 -12.50
C SER A 44 3.84 -19.88 -11.97
N VAL A 45 4.15 -21.17 -11.77
CA VAL A 45 5.50 -21.58 -11.32
C VAL A 45 6.57 -21.04 -12.27
N GLU A 46 6.35 -21.04 -13.57
CA GLU A 46 7.34 -20.55 -14.55
C GLU A 46 7.55 -19.03 -14.48
N GLU A 47 6.50 -18.26 -14.25
CA GLU A 47 6.58 -16.80 -14.08
C GLU A 47 7.21 -16.41 -12.74
N CYS A 48 7.03 -17.24 -11.71
CA CYS A 48 7.53 -17.00 -10.36
C CYS A 48 8.89 -17.66 -10.07
N ALA A 49 9.30 -18.65 -10.87
CA ALA A 49 10.53 -19.43 -10.69
C ALA A 49 11.72 -18.88 -11.45
N THR A 50 11.70 -17.64 -11.95
CA THR A 50 12.93 -16.97 -12.40
C THR A 50 13.85 -16.80 -11.19
N THR A 51 14.65 -17.84 -10.98
CA THR A 51 15.40 -18.21 -9.76
C THR A 51 16.62 -17.32 -9.53
N ASN A 52 16.83 -16.35 -10.43
CA ASN A 52 17.80 -15.30 -10.27
C ASN A 52 17.03 -14.02 -10.00
N GLU A 53 17.21 -13.45 -8.80
CA GLU A 53 16.64 -12.19 -8.28
C GLU A 53 16.57 -11.01 -9.29
N ARG A 54 17.29 -11.10 -10.41
CA ARG A 54 17.44 -10.05 -11.43
C ARG A 54 16.46 -10.11 -12.60
N ASN A 55 15.65 -11.17 -12.75
CA ASN A 55 14.75 -11.32 -13.90
C ASN A 55 13.26 -11.31 -13.56
N CYS A 56 12.88 -10.79 -12.39
CA CYS A 56 11.48 -10.59 -12.07
C CYS A 56 10.87 -9.50 -12.97
N SER A 57 9.91 -9.91 -13.81
CA SER A 57 9.12 -8.98 -14.61
C SER A 57 7.97 -8.42 -13.76
N TYR A 58 8.01 -7.11 -13.49
CA TYR A 58 6.87 -6.39 -12.92
C TYR A 58 5.96 -5.78 -14.00
N HIS A 59 6.33 -5.95 -15.28
CA HIS A 59 5.43 -5.67 -16.39
C HIS A 59 4.19 -6.55 -16.27
N ARG A 60 3.01 -5.90 -16.33
CA ARG A 60 1.72 -6.56 -16.09
C ARG A 60 1.61 -7.29 -14.75
N ARG A 61 2.50 -6.99 -13.79
CA ARG A 61 2.44 -7.42 -12.38
C ARG A 61 2.73 -8.89 -12.13
N GLN A 62 3.38 -9.59 -13.07
CA GLN A 62 3.70 -11.01 -12.93
C GLN A 62 4.44 -11.31 -11.62
N GLY A 63 5.48 -10.55 -11.28
CA GLY A 63 6.18 -10.71 -10.00
C GLY A 63 5.34 -10.41 -8.75
N CYS A 64 4.33 -9.53 -8.85
CA CYS A 64 3.45 -9.15 -7.75
C CYS A 64 2.33 -10.16 -7.48
N ASP A 65 1.98 -10.96 -8.49
CA ASP A 65 0.94 -11.98 -8.39
C ASP A 65 1.52 -13.34 -7.96
N CYS A 66 2.84 -13.39 -7.72
CA CYS A 66 3.56 -14.54 -7.17
C CYS A 66 3.44 -14.63 -5.64
N MET A 67 3.44 -15.88 -5.16
CA MET A 67 3.57 -16.17 -3.73
C MET A 67 4.86 -15.55 -3.17
N PRO A 68 4.82 -14.84 -2.03
CA PRO A 68 6.02 -14.42 -1.33
C PRO A 68 6.85 -15.65 -0.95
N PRO A 69 8.16 -15.66 -1.23
CA PRO A 69 9.03 -16.79 -0.92
C PRO A 69 9.18 -16.91 0.60
N LEU A 70 8.47 -17.87 1.19
CA LEU A 70 8.52 -18.12 2.63
C LEU A 70 9.90 -18.66 3.03
N PRO A 71 10.43 -18.26 4.19
CA PRO A 71 11.77 -18.64 4.58
C PRO A 71 11.86 -20.12 4.96
N ASN A 72 12.84 -20.83 4.41
CA ASN A 72 13.16 -22.22 4.79
C ASN A 72 13.94 -22.34 6.12
N GLY A 73 14.03 -21.25 6.91
CA GLY A 73 14.79 -21.19 8.16
C GLY A 73 14.66 -19.84 8.88
N ARG A 74 15.59 -19.54 9.78
CA ARG A 74 15.65 -18.21 10.41
C ARG A 74 16.24 -17.20 9.44
N ASN A 75 15.38 -16.42 8.81
CA ASN A 75 15.81 -15.30 7.99
C ASN A 75 15.93 -14.04 8.87
N ARG A 76 17.00 -13.26 8.69
CA ARG A 76 17.28 -12.05 9.48
C ARG A 76 16.81 -10.77 8.79
N PHE A 77 16.53 -10.85 7.50
CA PHE A 77 16.13 -9.70 6.71
C PHE A 77 14.61 -9.58 6.70
N LEU A 78 14.12 -8.43 7.15
CA LEU A 78 12.70 -8.11 7.15
C LEU A 78 12.36 -7.50 5.79
N ASN A 79 11.75 -8.31 4.93
CA ASN A 79 11.36 -7.89 3.60
C ASN A 79 9.85 -7.60 3.55
N TYR A 80 9.46 -6.77 2.58
CA TYR A 80 8.08 -6.47 2.25
C TYR A 80 7.58 -7.40 1.16
N PHE A 81 6.29 -7.72 1.19
CA PHE A 81 5.58 -8.41 0.12
C PHE A 81 4.28 -7.69 -0.21
N TYR A 82 3.80 -7.88 -1.43
CA TYR A 82 2.54 -7.34 -1.89
C TYR A 82 1.41 -8.37 -1.75
N SER A 83 0.24 -7.92 -1.27
CA SER A 83 -1.02 -8.68 -1.28
C SER A 83 -1.95 -8.14 -2.37
N PRO A 84 -2.23 -8.94 -3.43
CA PRO A 84 -3.22 -8.63 -4.46
C PRO A 84 -4.59 -8.25 -3.90
N LYS A 85 -5.10 -9.01 -2.94
CA LYS A 85 -6.45 -8.86 -2.35
C LYS A 85 -6.59 -7.53 -1.63
N LYS A 86 -5.54 -7.10 -0.92
CA LYS A 86 -5.54 -5.85 -0.13
C LYS A 86 -4.99 -4.65 -0.89
N ASN A 87 -4.37 -4.89 -2.04
CA ASN A 87 -3.69 -3.87 -2.85
C ASN A 87 -2.73 -3.01 -2.02
N ARG A 88 -1.88 -3.67 -1.23
CA ARG A 88 -0.96 -3.05 -0.27
C ARG A 88 0.26 -3.94 -0.03
N CYS A 89 1.36 -3.30 0.40
CA CYS A 89 2.58 -3.95 0.84
C CYS A 89 2.60 -4.18 2.35
N PHE A 90 3.16 -5.31 2.77
CA PHE A 90 3.21 -5.77 4.14
C PHE A 90 4.63 -6.18 4.50
N LEU A 91 5.10 -5.77 5.68
CA LEU A 91 6.37 -6.24 6.23
C LEU A 91 6.19 -7.67 6.75
N SER A 92 6.99 -8.62 6.27
CA SER A 92 7.04 -9.97 6.83
C SER A 92 7.86 -9.99 8.12
N PRO A 93 7.25 -10.26 9.29
CA PRO A 93 8.00 -10.36 10.54
C PRO A 93 8.87 -11.61 10.62
N ALA A 94 8.57 -12.62 9.80
CA ALA A 94 9.34 -13.87 9.71
C ALA A 94 10.53 -13.76 8.73
N GLY A 95 10.62 -12.65 7.98
CA GLY A 95 11.50 -12.53 6.82
C GLY A 95 10.92 -13.24 5.60
N LEU A 96 11.57 -13.05 4.45
CA LEU A 96 11.26 -13.71 3.18
C LEU A 96 12.57 -14.12 2.52
N ASP A 97 12.56 -15.23 1.81
CA ASP A 97 13.68 -15.63 0.97
C ASP A 97 13.72 -14.79 -0.33
N SER A 98 14.67 -15.10 -1.19
CA SER A 98 14.84 -14.46 -2.49
C SER A 98 13.73 -14.88 -3.46
N GLY A 99 13.05 -13.92 -4.08
CA GLY A 99 12.00 -14.17 -5.06
C GLY A 99 11.27 -12.90 -5.50
N CYS A 100 10.35 -13.01 -6.45
CA CYS A 100 9.76 -11.83 -7.11
C CYS A 100 8.76 -11.03 -6.26
N ASN A 101 8.13 -11.65 -5.26
CA ASN A 101 7.28 -10.94 -4.30
C ASN A 101 7.98 -10.76 -2.95
N SER A 102 9.24 -10.33 -3.00
CA SER A 102 10.12 -10.06 -1.85
C SER A 102 10.90 -8.79 -2.13
N PHE A 103 10.67 -7.74 -1.35
CA PHE A 103 11.24 -6.42 -1.55
C PHE A 103 11.99 -5.97 -0.30
N GLU A 104 13.17 -5.40 -0.46
CA GLU A 104 13.91 -4.81 0.68
C GLU A 104 13.19 -3.59 1.27
N ASN A 105 12.53 -2.80 0.42
CA ASN A 105 11.90 -1.53 0.79
C ASN A 105 10.39 -1.53 0.51
N GLU A 106 9.62 -0.91 1.40
CA GLU A 106 8.18 -0.69 1.21
C GLU A 106 7.90 0.12 -0.07
N ASP A 107 8.74 1.12 -0.34
CA ASP A 107 8.58 2.02 -1.48
C ASP A 107 8.75 1.32 -2.83
N ASP A 108 9.64 0.34 -2.91
CA ASP A 108 9.86 -0.44 -4.14
C ASP A 108 8.68 -1.38 -4.37
N CYS A 109 8.22 -2.08 -3.32
CA CYS A 109 6.99 -2.86 -3.37
C CYS A 109 5.78 -2.01 -3.81
N TRP A 110 5.65 -0.80 -3.24
CA TRP A 110 4.53 0.08 -3.56
C TRP A 110 4.58 0.55 -5.01
N ARG A 111 5.76 0.94 -5.50
CA ARG A 111 5.97 1.46 -6.85
C ARG A 111 5.67 0.41 -7.92
N GLU A 112 6.16 -0.82 -7.72
CA GLU A 112 6.01 -1.90 -8.70
C GLU A 112 4.61 -2.52 -8.64
N CYS A 113 4.06 -2.73 -7.44
CA CYS A 113 2.89 -3.57 -7.27
C CYS A 113 1.60 -2.81 -6.94
N VAL A 114 1.62 -1.71 -6.18
CA VAL A 114 0.38 -1.10 -5.69
C VAL A 114 -0.32 -0.31 -6.80
N ARG A 115 -1.53 -0.73 -7.17
CA ARG A 115 -2.31 -0.03 -8.19
C ARG A 115 -2.75 1.33 -7.63
N LYS A 116 -2.42 2.40 -8.33
CA LYS A 116 -3.09 3.69 -8.15
C LYS A 116 -4.53 3.52 -8.59
N LYS A 117 -5.48 3.51 -7.64
CA LYS A 117 -6.90 3.59 -8.00
C LYS A 117 -7.07 4.75 -8.98
N PRO A 118 -7.71 4.57 -10.15
CA PRO A 118 -7.99 5.69 -11.02
C PRO A 118 -8.74 6.73 -10.19
N ARG A 119 -8.22 7.96 -10.14
CA ARG A 119 -8.94 9.07 -9.49
C ARG A 119 -10.32 9.07 -10.10
N SER A 120 -11.38 8.87 -9.30
CA SER A 120 -12.73 9.00 -9.82
C SER A 120 -12.79 10.38 -10.45
N LYS A 121 -13.07 10.44 -11.76
CA LYS A 121 -13.32 11.72 -12.41
C LYS A 121 -14.44 12.34 -11.59
N ARG A 122 -14.16 13.44 -10.88
CA ARG A 122 -15.20 14.21 -10.20
C ARG A 122 -16.23 14.48 -11.28
N VAL A 123 -17.40 13.85 -11.19
CA VAL A 123 -18.54 14.23 -12.01
C VAL A 123 -18.79 15.65 -11.58
N VAL A 124 -18.37 16.62 -12.40
CA VAL A 124 -18.68 18.03 -12.23
C VAL A 124 -20.20 18.06 -12.23
N GLY A 125 -20.79 18.19 -11.04
CA GLY A 125 -22.23 18.28 -10.89
C GLY A 125 -22.70 19.40 -11.79
N LYS A 126 -23.51 19.05 -12.80
CA LYS A 126 -24.21 20.03 -13.61
C LYS A 126 -24.92 20.97 -12.64
N GLN A 127 -24.51 22.24 -12.61
CA GLN A 127 -25.27 23.29 -11.96
C GLN A 127 -26.68 23.25 -12.55
N LYS A 128 -27.67 22.89 -11.73
CA LYS A 128 -29.08 23.08 -12.06
C LYS A 128 -29.30 24.60 -12.11
N LYS A 129 -29.43 25.15 -13.32
CA LYS A 129 -30.13 26.42 -13.56
C LYS A 129 -31.61 26.06 -13.73
N ASN A 130 -32.42 26.50 -12.78
CA ASN A 130 -33.73 27.16 -12.92
C ASN A 130 -34.43 27.15 -11.57
#